data_AF-A0A350QSM1-F1
#
_entry.id   AF-A0A350QSM1-F1
#
_cell.length_a   1.000
_cell.length_b   1.000
_cell.length_c   1.000
_cell.angle_alpha   90.00
_cell.angle_beta   90.00
_cell.angle_gamma   90.00
#
_symmetry.space_group_name_H-M   'P 1'
#
loop_
_entity.id
_entity.type
_entity.pdbx_description
1 polymer ?
#
loop_
_entity_poly.entity_id
_entity_poly.type
_entity_poly.pdbx_seq_one_letter_code
_entity_poly.pdbx_strand_id
1 'polypeptide(L)'
;MAGPIILSLVLALSRWNGLGPLSTAELVGLGNFKRIFLEDQTFWQSLKVTGYYVLLAVPLGQVFALLVAVLLNARLRGIEFFRAAFYLPSVLAGVGMSILFIWVFKSEGGMVNTVLAPMLGPLGLEPPEWFNRDAAWFGVPAFALMNLWLIGGSMMIYLAGLRNIPAELYEAAAIDGAGPLRRFTSITLPMLGPVLLFNGIMALIGSFQVF
;
A
#
# COMPACT_ATOMS: atom_id res chain seq x y z
N MET A 1 0.06 -3.44 -28.16
CA MET A 1 0.79 -2.98 -26.96
C MET A 1 2.27 -2.65 -27.23
N ALA A 2 2.93 -3.23 -28.25
CA ALA A 2 4.35 -2.96 -28.52
C ALA A 2 4.67 -1.51 -28.95
N GLY A 3 3.78 -0.85 -29.70
CA GLY A 3 4.00 0.52 -30.21
C GLY A 3 4.35 1.56 -29.14
N PRO A 4 3.51 1.74 -28.10
CA PRO A 4 3.83 2.66 -27.00
C PRO A 4 5.11 2.32 -26.24
N ILE A 5 5.41 1.03 -26.05
CA ILE A 5 6.64 0.59 -25.34
C ILE A 5 7.88 0.98 -26.15
N ILE A 6 7.87 0.68 -27.45
CA ILE A 6 8.97 1.04 -28.36
C ILE A 6 9.13 2.56 -28.42
N LEU A 7 8.02 3.29 -28.51
CA LEU A 7 8.05 4.75 -28.51
C LEU A 7 8.64 5.31 -27.21
N SER A 8 8.25 4.79 -26.04
CA SER A 8 8.83 5.19 -24.76
C SER A 8 10.33 4.91 -24.67
N LEU A 9 10.79 3.79 -25.23
CA LEU A 9 12.23 3.48 -25.29
C LEU A 9 12.99 4.45 -26.20
N VAL A 10 12.42 4.79 -27.37
CA VAL A 10 13.01 5.78 -28.27
C VAL A 10 13.04 7.16 -27.61
N LEU A 11 11.96 7.56 -26.94
CA LEU A 11 11.88 8.82 -26.21
C LEU A 11 12.82 8.87 -25.01
N ALA A 12 13.09 7.74 -24.34
CA ALA A 12 14.08 7.69 -23.26
C ALA A 12 15.50 8.05 -23.74
N LEU A 13 15.80 7.80 -25.03
CA LEU A 13 17.07 8.17 -25.67
C LEU A 13 17.04 9.54 -26.35
N SER A 14 15.90 10.23 -26.29
CA SER A 14 15.70 11.52 -26.94
C SER A 14 15.41 12.62 -25.91
N ARG A 15 15.84 13.84 -26.22
CA ARG A 15 15.47 15.03 -25.49
C ARG A 15 14.18 15.56 -26.11
N TRP A 16 13.10 15.43 -25.37
CA TRP A 16 11.79 15.94 -25.78
C TRP A 16 11.08 16.52 -24.56
N ASN A 17 10.43 17.68 -24.73
CA ASN A 17 9.81 18.44 -23.66
C ASN A 17 8.31 18.13 -23.48
N GLY A 18 7.75 17.18 -24.23
CA GLY A 18 6.35 16.77 -24.14
C GLY A 18 5.33 17.72 -24.76
N LEU A 19 5.74 18.94 -25.12
CA LEU A 19 4.85 20.01 -25.60
C LEU A 19 4.93 20.22 -27.12
N GLY A 20 6.05 19.86 -27.75
CA GLY A 20 6.25 19.95 -29.20
C GLY A 20 5.88 18.66 -29.95
N PRO A 21 5.73 18.70 -31.28
CA PRO A 21 5.56 17.49 -32.10
C PRO A 21 6.73 16.51 -31.90
N LEU A 22 6.50 15.22 -32.11
CA LEU A 22 7.53 14.16 -32.01
C LEU A 22 8.75 14.41 -32.91
N SER A 23 8.60 15.18 -33.99
CA SER A 23 9.70 15.59 -34.87
C SER A 23 10.71 16.54 -34.21
N THR A 24 10.36 17.14 -33.08
CA THR A 24 11.26 18.01 -32.28
C THR A 24 12.08 17.24 -31.24
N ALA A 25 11.89 15.92 -31.14
CA ALA A 25 12.67 15.07 -30.26
C ALA A 25 14.10 14.89 -30.80
N GLU A 26 15.09 15.41 -30.08
CA GLU A 26 16.49 15.30 -30.46
C GLU A 26 17.10 14.04 -29.86
N LEU A 27 17.73 13.17 -30.66
CA LEU A 27 18.38 11.97 -30.13
C LEU A 27 19.64 12.35 -29.33
N VAL A 28 19.61 12.15 -28.01
CA VAL A 28 20.72 12.47 -27.09
C VAL A 28 21.39 11.21 -26.53
N GLY A 29 20.98 10.02 -27.01
CA GLY A 29 21.50 8.73 -26.57
C GLY A 29 21.30 8.55 -25.06
N LEU A 30 22.37 8.25 -24.33
CA LEU A 30 22.32 8.04 -22.87
C LEU A 30 22.37 9.34 -22.03
N GLY A 31 22.28 10.52 -22.67
CA GLY A 31 22.37 11.81 -21.99
C GLY A 31 21.34 11.98 -20.85
N ASN A 32 20.11 11.50 -21.05
CA ASN A 32 19.05 11.55 -20.03
C ASN A 32 19.42 10.73 -18.78
N PHE A 33 19.94 9.52 -18.97
CA PHE A 33 20.36 8.66 -17.86
C PHE A 33 21.55 9.25 -17.10
N LYS A 34 22.55 9.79 -17.81
CA LYS A 34 23.70 10.44 -17.19
C LYS A 34 23.27 11.59 -16.28
N ARG A 35 22.33 12.43 -16.74
CA ARG A 35 21.78 13.54 -15.96
C ARG A 35 21.05 13.05 -14.70
N ILE A 36 20.18 12.06 -14.83
CA ILE A 36 19.43 11.51 -13.69
C ILE A 36 20.37 10.92 -12.64
N PHE A 37 21.35 10.12 -13.05
CA PHE A 37 22.22 9.41 -12.09
C PHE A 37 23.34 10.26 -11.51
N LEU A 38 23.90 11.21 -12.27
CA LEU A 38 25.08 11.98 -11.85
C LEU A 38 24.78 13.40 -11.38
N GLU A 39 23.70 14.01 -11.87
CA GLU A 39 23.45 15.45 -11.66
C GLU A 39 22.19 15.70 -10.81
N ASP A 40 21.22 14.79 -10.79
CA ASP A 40 19.95 14.97 -10.10
C ASP A 40 19.94 14.37 -8.69
N GLN A 41 20.12 15.22 -7.67
CA GLN A 41 20.00 14.82 -6.27
C GLN A 41 18.55 14.49 -5.89
N THR A 42 17.56 15.06 -6.58
CA THR A 42 16.14 14.83 -6.32
C THR A 42 15.77 13.39 -6.66
N PHE A 43 16.35 12.82 -7.72
CA PHE A 43 16.12 11.43 -8.10
C PHE A 43 16.44 10.46 -6.96
N TRP A 44 17.62 10.59 -6.35
CA TRP A 44 18.03 9.74 -5.22
C TRP A 44 17.19 9.96 -3.98
N GLN A 45 16.75 11.20 -3.73
CA GLN A 45 15.85 11.51 -2.63
C GLN A 45 14.47 10.86 -2.84
N SER A 46 13.89 10.98 -4.03
CA SER A 46 12.63 10.31 -4.39
C SER A 46 12.73 8.80 -4.26
N LEU A 47 13.84 8.20 -4.71
CA LEU A 47 14.05 6.76 -4.58
C LEU A 47 14.10 6.32 -3.11
N LYS A 48 14.74 7.09 -2.23
CA LYS A 48 14.75 6.83 -0.78
C LYS A 48 13.36 6.93 -0.17
N VAL A 49 12.59 7.96 -0.53
CA VAL A 49 11.22 8.17 -0.04
C VAL A 49 10.30 7.04 -0.50
N THR A 50 10.32 6.70 -1.79
CA THR A 50 9.55 5.58 -2.35
C THR A 50 9.97 4.25 -1.74
N GLY A 51 11.28 3.99 -1.59
CA GLY A 51 11.79 2.79 -0.95
C GLY A 51 11.33 2.67 0.51
N TYR A 52 11.42 3.76 1.28
CA TYR A 52 10.93 3.81 2.66
C TYR A 52 9.42 3.55 2.74
N TYR A 53 8.65 4.17 1.84
CA TYR A 53 7.21 3.95 1.73
C TYR A 53 6.89 2.48 1.42
N VAL A 54 7.52 1.89 0.41
CA VAL A 54 7.33 0.49 0.02
C VAL A 54 7.61 -0.47 1.18
N LEU A 55 8.73 -0.28 1.88
CA LEU A 55 9.14 -1.12 3.01
C LEU A 55 8.16 -1.05 4.19
N LEU A 56 7.44 0.06 4.34
CA LEU A 56 6.46 0.24 5.40
C LEU A 56 5.05 -0.21 4.96
N ALA A 57 4.58 0.31 3.84
CA ALA A 57 3.21 0.14 3.36
C ALA A 57 2.91 -1.29 2.92
N VAL A 58 3.85 -1.97 2.26
CA VAL A 58 3.61 -3.33 1.76
C VAL A 58 3.43 -4.33 2.91
N PRO A 59 4.37 -4.50 3.86
CA PRO A 59 4.18 -5.46 4.95
C PRO A 59 2.99 -5.12 5.83
N LEU A 60 2.80 -3.84 6.15
CA LEU A 60 1.68 -3.38 6.97
C LEU A 60 0.34 -3.66 6.30
N GLY A 61 0.23 -3.39 5.00
CA GLY A 61 -0.95 -3.67 4.20
C GLY A 61 -1.25 -5.17 4.11
N GLN A 62 -0.24 -6.03 3.88
CA GLN A 62 -0.42 -7.49 3.84
C GLN A 62 -0.92 -8.02 5.18
N VAL A 63 -0.28 -7.63 6.28
CA VAL A 63 -0.66 -8.07 7.63
C VAL A 63 -2.06 -7.60 7.97
N PHE A 64 -2.38 -6.33 7.75
CA PHE A 64 -3.68 -5.77 8.10
C PHE A 64 -4.80 -6.38 7.25
N ALA A 65 -4.58 -6.54 5.94
CA ALA A 65 -5.54 -7.19 5.04
C ALA A 65 -5.79 -8.65 5.43
N LEU A 66 -4.74 -9.40 5.78
CA LEU A 66 -4.87 -10.78 6.22
C LEU A 66 -5.61 -10.89 7.56
N LEU A 67 -5.30 -10.02 8.52
CA LEU A 67 -5.98 -9.97 9.82
C LEU A 67 -7.48 -9.72 9.63
N VAL A 68 -7.84 -8.71 8.83
CA VAL A 68 -9.25 -8.42 8.52
C VAL A 68 -9.89 -9.59 7.79
N ALA A 69 -9.20 -10.21 6.82
CA ALA A 69 -9.73 -11.37 6.11
C ALA A 69 -10.01 -12.56 7.06
N VAL A 70 -9.11 -12.84 8.02
CA VAL A 70 -9.30 -13.89 9.03
C VAL A 70 -10.51 -13.58 9.91
N LEU A 71 -10.66 -12.34 10.38
CA LEU A 71 -11.82 -11.90 11.16
C LEU A 71 -13.12 -12.05 10.37
N LEU A 72 -13.10 -11.72 9.07
CA LEU A 72 -14.26 -11.78 8.17
C LEU A 72 -14.50 -13.17 7.54
N ASN A 73 -13.66 -14.15 7.84
CA ASN A 73 -13.84 -15.55 7.44
C ASN A 73 -14.78 -16.31 8.38
N ALA A 74 -15.18 -15.71 9.51
CA ALA A 74 -16.13 -16.31 10.43
C ALA A 74 -17.52 -16.51 9.80
N ARG A 75 -18.25 -17.54 10.23
CA ARG A 75 -19.63 -17.79 9.78
C ARG A 75 -20.63 -17.01 10.65
N LEU A 76 -20.57 -15.68 10.61
CA LEU A 76 -21.46 -14.80 11.38
C LEU A 76 -22.61 -14.26 10.52
N ARG A 77 -23.80 -14.10 11.10
CA ARG A 77 -24.92 -13.41 10.46
C ARG A 77 -24.57 -11.91 10.28
N GLY A 78 -24.78 -11.38 9.08
CA GLY A 78 -24.48 -9.98 8.74
C GLY A 78 -23.04 -9.71 8.26
N ILE A 79 -22.21 -10.75 8.12
CA ILE A 79 -20.81 -10.56 7.74
C ILE A 79 -20.60 -9.99 6.33
N GLU A 80 -21.56 -10.16 5.44
CA GLU A 80 -21.53 -9.56 4.09
C GLU A 80 -21.54 -8.03 4.14
N PHE A 81 -22.24 -7.44 5.12
CA PHE A 81 -22.22 -5.99 5.32
C PHE A 81 -20.81 -5.50 5.68
N PHE A 82 -20.13 -6.19 6.60
CA PHE A 82 -18.75 -5.83 6.97
C PHE A 82 -17.79 -5.99 5.79
N ARG A 83 -17.92 -7.07 5.01
CA ARG A 83 -17.10 -7.24 3.79
C ARG A 83 -17.31 -6.11 2.79
N ALA A 84 -18.56 -5.72 2.55
CA ALA A 84 -18.88 -4.59 1.70
C ALA A 84 -18.29 -3.28 2.25
N ALA A 85 -18.41 -3.04 3.57
CA ALA A 85 -17.89 -1.84 4.22
C ALA A 85 -16.36 -1.72 4.11
N PHE A 86 -15.62 -2.82 4.30
CA PHE A 86 -14.16 -2.84 4.13
C PHE A 86 -13.71 -2.81 2.67
N TYR A 87 -14.54 -3.28 1.74
CA TYR A 87 -14.24 -3.24 0.30
C TYR A 87 -14.56 -1.88 -0.33
N LEU A 88 -15.60 -1.20 0.12
CA LEU A 88 -16.12 0.05 -0.43
C LEU A 88 -15.01 1.10 -0.64
N PRO A 89 -14.13 1.39 0.34
CA PRO A 89 -12.99 2.27 0.15
C PRO A 89 -12.14 2.04 -1.10
N SER A 90 -11.89 0.77 -1.46
CA SER A 90 -11.02 0.41 -2.58
C SER A 90 -11.63 0.71 -3.94
N VAL A 91 -12.93 1.00 -3.99
CA VAL A 91 -13.68 1.35 -5.22
C VAL A 91 -13.83 2.88 -5.36
N LEU A 92 -13.57 3.64 -4.30
CA LEU A 92 -13.67 5.10 -4.33
C LEU A 92 -12.53 5.70 -5.18
N ALA A 93 -12.81 6.83 -5.83
CA ALA A 93 -11.82 7.53 -6.62
C ALA A 93 -10.67 8.04 -5.74
N GLY A 94 -9.42 7.78 -6.16
CA GLY A 94 -8.22 8.18 -5.41
C GLY A 94 -8.16 9.68 -5.10
N VAL A 95 -8.68 10.54 -5.99
CA VAL A 95 -8.74 12.00 -5.75
C VAL A 95 -9.62 12.35 -4.56
N GLY A 96 -10.81 11.74 -4.45
CA GLY A 96 -11.72 11.99 -3.33
C GLY A 96 -11.13 11.52 -2.00
N MET A 97 -10.42 10.39 -2.04
CA MET A 97 -9.65 9.85 -0.93
C MET A 97 -8.56 10.81 -0.47
N SER A 98 -7.78 11.40 -1.39
CA SER A 98 -6.76 12.39 -1.04
C SER A 98 -7.35 13.61 -0.33
N ILE A 99 -8.50 14.11 -0.79
CA ILE A 99 -9.18 15.24 -0.13
C ILE A 99 -9.62 14.85 1.28
N LEU A 100 -10.25 13.68 1.45
CA LEU A 100 -10.68 13.20 2.77
C LEU A 100 -9.51 13.18 3.75
N PHE A 101 -8.37 12.63 3.34
CA PHE A 101 -7.23 12.47 4.24
C PHE A 101 -6.47 13.77 4.53
N ILE A 102 -6.53 14.79 3.66
CA ILE A 102 -6.06 16.15 3.98
C ILE A 102 -6.79 16.68 5.22
N TRP A 103 -8.10 16.43 5.34
CA TRP A 103 -8.86 16.84 6.53
C TRP A 103 -8.53 15.99 7.77
N VAL A 104 -8.37 14.67 7.59
CA VAL A 104 -8.06 13.73 8.68
C VAL A 104 -6.71 14.02 9.33
N PHE A 105 -5.70 14.34 8.53
CA PHE A 105 -4.32 14.60 8.95
C PHE A 105 -3.99 16.10 9.08
N LYS A 106 -5.00 16.97 9.10
CA LYS A 106 -4.79 18.41 9.31
C LYS A 106 -4.11 18.67 10.65
N SER A 107 -3.07 19.50 10.66
CA SER A 107 -2.28 19.81 11.87
C SER A 107 -3.15 20.33 13.02
N GLU A 108 -4.03 21.29 12.73
CA GLU A 108 -4.98 21.85 13.69
C GLU A 108 -6.39 21.30 13.47
N GLY A 109 -6.95 20.67 14.50
CA GLY A 109 -8.31 20.15 14.49
C GLY A 109 -8.54 18.93 13.60
N GLY A 110 -7.47 18.32 13.05
CA GLY A 110 -7.57 17.06 12.31
C GLY A 110 -7.88 15.87 13.23
N MET A 111 -8.65 14.92 12.73
CA MET A 111 -9.12 13.76 13.51
C MET A 111 -7.97 12.99 14.15
N VAL A 112 -6.87 12.74 13.43
CA VAL A 112 -5.73 12.00 13.96
C VAL A 112 -5.08 12.75 15.13
N ASN A 113 -4.86 14.06 14.98
CA ASN A 113 -4.26 14.89 16.03
C ASN A 113 -5.19 15.06 17.24
N THR A 114 -6.51 15.09 17.05
CA THR A 114 -7.46 15.13 18.18
C THR A 114 -7.42 13.88 19.05
N VAL A 115 -7.12 12.71 18.46
CA VAL A 115 -6.97 11.46 19.20
C VAL A 115 -5.56 11.33 19.81
N LEU A 116 -4.53 11.82 19.12
CA LEU A 116 -3.15 11.74 19.60
C LEU A 116 -2.79 12.79 20.65
N ALA A 117 -3.32 14.01 20.57
CA ALA A 117 -3.05 15.09 21.52
C ALA A 117 -3.23 14.69 22.99
N PRO A 118 -4.33 14.03 23.42
CA PRO A 118 -4.48 13.59 24.81
C PRO A 118 -3.52 12.45 25.20
N MET A 119 -3.01 11.66 24.25
CA MET A 119 -2.03 10.60 24.50
C MET A 119 -0.60 11.16 24.62
N LEU A 120 -0.29 12.21 23.86
CA LEU A 120 1.02 12.87 23.82
C LEU A 120 1.17 13.96 24.88
N GLY A 121 0.07 14.58 25.29
CA GLY A 121 0.04 15.63 26.32
C GLY A 121 0.73 15.24 27.64
N PRO A 122 0.49 14.04 28.22
CA PRO A 122 1.19 13.58 29.41
C PRO A 122 2.72 13.46 29.25
N LEU A 123 3.19 13.33 28.01
CA LEU A 123 4.62 13.26 27.66
C LEU A 123 5.21 14.63 27.30
N GLY A 124 4.40 15.70 27.30
CA GLY A 124 4.80 17.04 26.89
C GLY A 124 5.08 17.15 25.38
N LEU A 125 4.58 16.22 24.57
CA LEU A 125 4.78 16.19 23.14
C LEU A 125 3.57 16.79 22.40
N GLU A 126 3.83 17.59 21.37
CA GLU A 126 2.79 18.09 20.47
C GLU A 126 2.53 17.07 19.34
N PRO A 127 1.28 16.93 18.87
CA PRO A 127 0.99 16.14 17.67
C PRO A 127 1.79 16.64 16.46
N PRO A 128 2.28 15.74 15.60
CA PRO A 128 3.14 16.14 14.48
C PRO A 128 2.35 16.89 13.41
N GLU A 129 3.06 17.78 12.70
CA GLU A 129 2.61 18.38 11.45
C GLU A 129 2.93 17.46 10.27
N TRP A 130 2.08 16.45 10.05
CA TRP A 130 2.29 15.32 9.13
C TRP A 130 2.80 15.67 7.73
N PHE A 131 2.38 16.81 7.17
CA PHE A 131 2.69 17.22 5.80
C PHE A 131 3.35 18.60 5.68
N ASN A 132 3.71 19.22 6.81
CA ASN A 132 4.39 20.52 6.83
C ASN A 132 5.78 20.37 7.47
N ARG A 133 5.99 20.96 8.65
CA ARG A 133 7.29 21.01 9.33
C ARG A 133 7.90 19.61 9.56
N ASP A 134 7.06 18.63 9.91
CA ASP A 134 7.51 17.31 10.31
C ASP A 134 7.36 16.26 9.19
N ALA A 135 7.05 16.70 7.96
CA ALA A 135 6.79 15.84 6.80
C ALA A 135 7.95 14.92 6.45
N ALA A 136 9.19 15.35 6.72
CA ALA A 136 10.39 14.55 6.47
C ALA A 136 10.39 13.23 7.27
N TRP A 137 9.76 13.19 8.44
CA TRP A 137 9.68 12.00 9.30
C TRP A 137 8.31 11.33 9.26
N PHE A 138 7.23 12.11 9.27
CA PHE A 138 5.87 11.60 9.42
C PHE A 138 5.06 11.53 8.13
N GLY A 139 5.52 12.15 7.05
CA GLY A 139 4.80 12.17 5.78
C GLY A 139 4.65 10.77 5.18
N VAL A 140 5.76 10.03 5.08
CA VAL A 140 5.75 8.65 4.55
C VAL A 140 4.91 7.69 5.42
N PRO A 141 5.05 7.68 6.77
CA PRO A 141 4.14 6.95 7.64
C PRO A 141 2.67 7.33 7.47
N ALA A 142 2.34 8.61 7.31
CA ALA A 142 0.97 9.04 7.06
C ALA A 142 0.41 8.44 5.77
N PHE A 143 1.16 8.49 4.66
CA PHE A 143 0.76 7.85 3.41
C PHE A 143 0.60 6.33 3.57
N ALA A 144 1.48 5.65 4.31
CA ALA A 144 1.36 4.21 4.56
C ALA A 144 0.10 3.87 5.37
N LEU A 145 -0.28 4.70 6.35
CA LEU A 145 -1.52 4.56 7.11
C LEU A 145 -2.76 4.83 6.25
N MET A 146 -2.71 5.84 5.39
CA MET A 146 -3.77 6.13 4.42
C MET A 146 -3.98 4.94 3.48
N ASN A 147 -2.91 4.26 3.08
CA ASN A 147 -2.98 3.07 2.23
C ASN A 147 -3.71 1.89 2.92
N LEU A 148 -3.73 1.85 4.26
CA LEU A 148 -4.52 0.84 4.98
C LEU A 148 -6.02 0.99 4.77
N TRP A 149 -6.49 2.16 4.35
CA TRP A 149 -7.89 2.35 4.00
C TRP A 149 -8.26 1.63 2.69
N LEU A 150 -7.27 1.33 1.83
CA LEU A 150 -7.47 0.75 0.50
C LEU A 150 -7.28 -0.78 0.46
N ILE A 151 -7.08 -1.44 1.61
CA ILE A 151 -6.79 -2.88 1.68
C ILE A 151 -7.93 -3.80 1.24
N GLY A 152 -9.13 -3.25 0.99
CA GLY A 152 -10.35 -4.01 0.72
C GLY A 152 -10.18 -5.06 -0.37
N GLY A 153 -9.50 -4.72 -1.47
CA GLY A 153 -9.19 -5.65 -2.55
C GLY A 153 -8.31 -6.82 -2.11
N SER A 154 -7.16 -6.53 -1.48
CA SER A 154 -6.25 -7.57 -0.97
C SER A 154 -6.90 -8.44 0.09
N MET A 155 -7.73 -7.85 0.97
CA MET A 155 -8.53 -8.55 1.96
C MET A 155 -9.49 -9.56 1.31
N MET A 156 -10.20 -9.16 0.25
CA MET A 156 -11.10 -10.06 -0.49
C MET A 156 -10.35 -11.23 -1.13
N ILE A 157 -9.17 -10.97 -1.69
CA ILE A 157 -8.32 -12.02 -2.27
C ILE A 157 -7.87 -13.01 -1.17
N TYR A 158 -7.43 -12.52 -0.01
CA TYR A 158 -7.10 -13.40 1.12
C TYR A 158 -8.30 -14.19 1.62
N LEU A 159 -9.47 -13.55 1.72
CA LEU A 159 -10.69 -14.20 2.14
C LEU A 159 -11.08 -15.34 1.19
N ALA A 160 -10.94 -15.13 -0.12
CA ALA A 160 -11.13 -16.19 -1.11
C ALA A 160 -10.12 -17.33 -0.93
N GLY A 161 -8.85 -17.01 -0.69
CA GLY A 161 -7.80 -17.98 -0.38
C GLY A 161 -8.10 -18.80 0.88
N LEU A 162 -8.53 -18.14 1.96
CA LEU A 162 -8.89 -18.78 3.23
C LEU A 162 -10.03 -19.79 3.07
N ARG A 163 -11.01 -19.47 2.22
CA ARG A 163 -12.16 -20.35 1.94
C ARG A 163 -11.83 -21.56 1.10
N ASN A 164 -10.75 -21.50 0.31
CA ASN A 164 -10.28 -22.63 -0.49
C ASN A 164 -9.50 -23.66 0.33
N ILE A 165 -9.16 -23.35 1.59
CA ILE A 165 -8.48 -24.31 2.47
C ILE A 165 -9.50 -25.37 2.94
N PRO A 166 -9.27 -26.68 2.68
CA PRO A 166 -10.17 -27.74 3.11
C PRO A 166 -10.38 -27.73 4.64
N ALA A 167 -11.65 -27.81 5.07
CA ALA A 167 -12.01 -27.82 6.48
C ALA A 167 -11.43 -29.03 7.23
N GLU A 168 -11.29 -30.16 6.54
CA GLU A 168 -10.74 -31.43 7.04
C GLU A 168 -9.33 -31.27 7.66
N LEU A 169 -8.51 -30.37 7.12
CA LEU A 169 -7.17 -30.10 7.66
C LEU A 169 -7.25 -29.45 9.06
N TYR A 170 -8.22 -28.56 9.27
CA TYR A 170 -8.44 -27.92 10.56
C TYR A 170 -9.06 -28.87 11.58
N GLU A 171 -9.91 -29.81 11.13
CA GLU A 171 -10.52 -30.85 11.95
C GLU A 171 -9.48 -31.88 12.39
N ALA A 172 -8.65 -32.39 11.47
CA ALA A 172 -7.55 -33.28 11.78
C ALA A 172 -6.57 -32.64 12.79
N ALA A 173 -6.18 -31.39 12.56
CA ALA A 173 -5.34 -30.67 13.50
C ALA A 173 -6.01 -30.42 14.87
N ALA A 174 -7.35 -30.33 14.92
CA ALA A 174 -8.07 -30.24 16.18
C ALA A 174 -8.02 -31.56 16.97
N ILE A 175 -8.14 -32.69 16.27
CA ILE A 175 -8.00 -34.03 16.86
C ILE A 175 -6.58 -34.21 17.41
N ASP A 176 -5.57 -33.73 16.69
CA ASP A 176 -4.15 -33.74 17.12
C ASP A 176 -3.83 -32.71 18.25
N GLY A 177 -4.83 -32.01 18.78
CA GLY A 177 -4.65 -31.04 19.87
C GLY A 177 -3.95 -29.74 19.45
N ALA A 178 -3.87 -29.42 18.16
CA ALA A 178 -3.27 -28.16 17.71
C ALA A 178 -4.16 -26.98 18.10
N GLY A 179 -3.59 -26.01 18.82
CA GLY A 179 -4.27 -24.75 19.16
C GLY A 179 -4.42 -23.79 17.96
N PRO A 180 -5.17 -22.68 18.11
CA PRO A 180 -5.45 -21.74 17.02
C PRO A 180 -4.21 -21.15 16.35
N LEU A 181 -3.20 -20.79 17.15
CA LEU A 181 -1.94 -20.24 16.62
C LEU A 181 -1.18 -21.26 15.77
N ARG A 182 -1.11 -22.52 16.23
CA ARG A 182 -0.46 -23.61 15.49
C ARG A 182 -1.19 -23.93 14.20
N ARG A 183 -2.53 -23.95 14.20
CA ARG A 183 -3.32 -24.12 12.97
C ARG A 183 -3.07 -22.96 11.99
N PHE A 184 -3.01 -21.73 12.49
CA PHE A 184 -2.71 -20.57 11.65
C PHE A 184 -1.32 -20.65 11.01
N THR A 185 -0.27 -20.93 11.80
CA THR A 185 1.10 -20.95 11.29
C THR A 185 1.45 -22.19 10.48
N SER A 186 0.84 -23.35 10.78
CA SER A 186 1.19 -24.63 10.16
C SER A 186 0.24 -25.06 9.03
N ILE A 187 -0.97 -24.50 8.95
CA ILE A 187 -1.94 -24.82 7.89
C ILE A 187 -2.27 -23.56 7.11
N THR A 188 -2.79 -22.52 7.78
CA THR A 188 -3.31 -21.33 7.09
C THR A 188 -2.23 -20.58 6.32
N LEU A 189 -1.13 -20.18 6.97
CA LEU A 189 -0.05 -19.42 6.33
C LEU A 189 0.61 -20.19 5.16
N PRO A 190 0.99 -21.48 5.30
CA PRO A 190 1.58 -22.23 4.18
C PRO A 190 0.62 -22.36 3.00
N MET A 191 -0.65 -22.65 3.25
CA MET A 191 -1.65 -22.81 2.17
C MET A 191 -2.03 -21.49 1.50
N LEU A 192 -1.91 -20.37 2.23
CA LEU A 192 -2.04 -19.03 1.65
C LEU A 192 -0.79 -18.56 0.91
N GLY A 193 0.33 -19.30 0.93
CA GLY A 193 1.60 -18.90 0.31
C GLY A 193 1.47 -18.31 -1.11
N PRO A 194 0.77 -18.96 -2.06
CA PRO A 194 0.55 -18.43 -3.40
C PRO A 194 -0.25 -17.11 -3.40
N VAL A 195 -1.23 -16.98 -2.51
CA VAL A 195 -2.07 -15.79 -2.39
C VAL A 195 -1.30 -14.64 -1.74
N LEU A 196 -0.47 -14.92 -0.73
CA LEU A 196 0.46 -13.98 -0.11
C LEU A 196 1.45 -13.43 -1.15
N LEU A 197 2.04 -14.32 -1.97
CA LEU A 197 2.96 -13.90 -3.02
C LEU A 197 2.26 -13.01 -4.06
N PHE A 198 1.09 -13.41 -4.54
CA PHE A 198 0.33 -12.63 -5.51
C PHE A 198 -0.03 -11.24 -4.97
N ASN A 199 -0.64 -11.17 -3.78
CA ASN A 199 -0.97 -9.90 -3.15
C ASN A 199 0.28 -9.06 -2.87
N GLY A 200 1.39 -9.68 -2.46
CA GLY A 200 2.65 -9.01 -2.19
C GLY A 200 3.25 -8.38 -3.44
N ILE A 201 3.28 -9.10 -4.57
CA ILE A 201 3.76 -8.58 -5.85
C ILE A 201 2.88 -7.42 -6.33
N MET A 202 1.56 -7.57 -6.28
CA MET A 202 0.64 -6.52 -6.69
C MET A 202 0.78 -5.26 -5.81
N ALA A 203 0.92 -5.44 -4.49
CA ALA A 203 1.16 -4.35 -3.56
C ALA A 203 2.51 -3.67 -3.80
N LEU A 204 3.55 -4.44 -4.14
CA LEU A 204 4.87 -3.92 -4.46
C LEU A 204 4.82 -3.04 -5.72
N ILE A 205 4.24 -3.56 -6.81
CA ILE A 205 4.07 -2.82 -8.07
C ILE A 205 3.30 -1.52 -7.81
N GLY A 206 2.16 -1.61 -7.12
CA GLY A 206 1.34 -0.44 -6.81
C GLY A 206 2.08 0.59 -5.95
N SER A 207 2.86 0.14 -4.95
CA SER A 207 3.58 1.03 -4.04
C SER A 207 4.70 1.81 -4.73
N PHE A 208 5.34 1.24 -5.76
CA PHE A 208 6.31 1.95 -6.60
C PHE A 208 5.69 2.98 -7.54
N GLN A 209 4.36 2.98 -7.73
CA GLN A 209 3.63 3.89 -8.62
C GLN A 209 2.90 5.01 -7.87
N VAL A 210 3.06 5.13 -6.55
CA VAL A 210 2.35 6.11 -5.72
C VAL A 210 2.86 7.55 -5.94
N PHE A 211 4.16 7.70 -6.19
CA PHE A 211 4.84 8.98 -6.42
C PHE A 211 5.42 9.01 -7.84
#